data_AF-A0A9W9Z3E6-F1
#
_entry.id   AF-A0A9W9Z3E6-F1
#
_cell.length_a   1.000
_cell.length_b   1.000
_cell.length_c   1.000
_cell.angle_alpha   90.00
_cell.angle_beta   90.00
_cell.angle_gamma   90.00
#
_symmetry.space_group_name_H-M   'P 1'
#
loop_
_entity.id
_entity.type
_entity.pdbx_description
1 polymer ?
#
loop_
_entity_poly.entity_id
_entity_poly.type
_entity_poly.pdbx_seq_one_letter_code
_entity_poly.pdbx_strand_id
1 'polypeptide(L)'
;MSADEDVTLSGFKEKFKTYVIVDSAGMNKWMSPATFKSSCDMKVTFYPFDKQSCEMTFGSWTFDNRLLKMVRKSNKHSQTGWWS
;
A
#
# COMPACT_ATOMS: atom_id res chain seq x y z
N MET A 1 -9.88 11.91 -24.76
CA MET A 1 -9.22 11.24 -25.89
C MET A 1 -7.75 11.66 -25.93
N SER A 2 -6.89 10.90 -25.24
CA SER A 2 -5.49 10.61 -25.58
C SER A 2 -4.89 9.79 -24.44
N ALA A 3 -4.37 8.62 -24.81
CA ALA A 3 -3.74 7.51 -24.09
C ALA A 3 -3.29 7.73 -22.62
N ASP A 4 -3.94 7.01 -21.70
CA ASP A 4 -3.33 6.10 -20.71
C ASP A 4 -4.41 5.64 -19.72
N GLU A 5 -5.24 4.67 -20.13
CA GLU A 5 -6.19 3.99 -19.24
C GLU A 5 -5.67 2.58 -18.90
N ASP A 6 -4.58 2.54 -18.13
CA ASP A 6 -4.34 1.41 -17.23
C ASP A 6 -4.06 1.97 -15.83
N VAL A 7 -5.13 2.30 -15.10
CA VAL A 7 -5.02 2.35 -13.64
C VAL A 7 -4.90 0.90 -13.21
N THR A 8 -3.69 0.34 -13.29
CA THR A 8 -3.51 -1.05 -12.89
C THR A 8 -3.81 -1.14 -11.40
N LEU A 9 -4.99 -1.68 -11.10
CA LEU A 9 -5.57 -1.76 -9.78
C LEU A 9 -4.57 -2.43 -8.83
N SER A 10 -4.09 -1.68 -7.84
CA SER A 10 -3.24 -2.24 -6.80
C SER A 10 -4.04 -3.26 -6.00
N GLY A 11 -3.70 -4.54 -6.12
CA GLY A 11 -4.43 -5.62 -5.46
C GLY A 11 -4.77 -6.81 -6.36
N PHE A 12 -4.62 -6.68 -7.69
CA PHE A 12 -4.93 -7.78 -8.60
C PHE A 12 -3.90 -8.91 -8.51
N LYS A 13 -4.38 -10.16 -8.61
CA LYS A 13 -3.58 -11.40 -8.47
C LYS A 13 -2.35 -11.41 -9.39
N GLU A 14 -2.41 -10.69 -10.50
CA GLU A 14 -1.35 -10.70 -11.50
C GLU A 14 -0.14 -9.83 -11.15
N LYS A 15 -0.30 -8.81 -10.29
CA LYS A 15 0.82 -7.95 -9.87
C LYS A 15 1.65 -8.54 -8.75
N PHE A 16 1.05 -9.39 -7.93
CA PHE A 16 1.70 -9.98 -6.77
C PHE A 16 2.14 -11.42 -7.04
N LYS A 17 2.98 -11.64 -8.06
CA LYS A 17 3.54 -12.95 -8.41
C LYS A 17 4.93 -13.13 -7.80
N THR A 18 4.99 -13.26 -6.48
CA THR A 18 6.24 -13.50 -5.74
C THR A 18 6.08 -14.67 -4.77
N TYR A 19 7.20 -15.25 -4.36
CA TYR A 19 7.21 -16.39 -3.45
C TYR A 19 6.69 -16.02 -2.05
N VAL A 20 5.95 -16.95 -1.45
CA VAL A 20 5.59 -16.93 -0.04
C VAL A 20 6.63 -17.75 0.72
N ILE A 21 7.15 -17.22 1.82
CA ILE A 21 8.03 -17.93 2.73
C ILE A 21 7.16 -18.68 3.73
N VAL A 22 7.31 -19.99 3.79
CA VAL A 22 6.56 -20.88 4.68
C VAL A 22 7.52 -21.45 5.71
N ASP A 23 7.18 -21.38 6.99
CA ASP A 23 7.95 -22.02 8.05
C ASP A 23 7.38 -23.38 8.48
N SER A 24 8.16 -24.15 9.23
CA SER A 24 7.77 -25.48 9.71
C SER A 24 6.65 -25.44 10.77
N ALA A 25 6.36 -24.28 11.35
CA ALA A 25 5.25 -24.08 12.28
C ALA A 25 3.93 -23.74 11.55
N GLY A 26 3.96 -23.66 10.21
CA GLY A 26 2.80 -23.36 9.37
C GLY A 26 2.49 -21.87 9.23
N MET A 27 3.39 -20.98 9.67
CA MET A 27 3.25 -19.55 9.48
C MET A 27 3.85 -19.10 8.13
N ASN A 28 3.11 -18.21 7.48
CA ASN A 28 3.39 -17.76 6.13
C ASN A 28 3.76 -16.27 6.14
N LYS A 29 4.85 -15.91 5.45
CA LYS A 29 5.29 -14.53 5.27
C LYS A 29 5.37 -14.19 3.79
N TRP A 30 4.66 -13.12 3.41
CA TRP A 30 4.64 -12.63 2.04
C TRP A 30 5.03 -11.15 1.99
N MET A 31 6.10 -10.83 1.25
CA MET A 31 6.68 -9.48 1.16
C MET A 31 6.88 -9.11 -0.31
N SER A 32 5.79 -9.04 -1.06
CA SER A 32 5.85 -8.66 -2.47
C SER A 32 6.06 -7.14 -2.59
N PRO A 33 7.00 -6.67 -3.44
CA PRO A 33 7.11 -5.25 -3.76
C PRO A 33 5.86 -4.79 -4.52
N ALA A 34 5.42 -3.56 -4.26
CA ALA A 34 4.31 -2.93 -4.98
C ALA A 34 4.41 -1.41 -4.98
N THR A 35 3.94 -0.82 -6.08
CA THR A 35 3.75 0.62 -6.24
C THR A 35 2.25 0.91 -6.18
N PHE A 36 1.84 1.73 -5.21
CA PHE A 36 0.46 2.16 -5.03
C PHE A 36 0.32 3.59 -5.53
N LYS A 37 -0.72 3.85 -6.33
CA LYS A 37 -1.13 5.21 -6.70
C LYS A 37 -2.47 5.46 -6.00
N SER A 38 -2.54 6.50 -5.18
CA SER A 38 -3.78 6.95 -4.55
C SER A 38 -4.19 8.31 -5.11
N SER A 39 -5.50 8.51 -5.19
CA SER A 39 -6.07 9.83 -5.45
C SER A 39 -6.20 10.58 -4.12
N CYS A 40 -5.77 11.83 -4.09
CA CYS A 40 -5.77 12.67 -2.89
C CYS A 40 -6.23 14.08 -3.26
N ASP A 41 -7.15 14.64 -2.46
CA ASP A 41 -7.62 16.00 -2.63
C ASP A 41 -6.60 17.00 -2.09
N MET A 42 -6.15 17.91 -2.96
CA MET A 42 -5.16 18.92 -2.59
C MET A 42 -5.84 20.20 -2.11
N LYS A 43 -5.46 20.67 -0.92
CA LYS A 43 -5.90 21.97 -0.38
C LYS A 43 -4.88 23.04 -0.71
N VAL A 44 -5.18 23.87 -1.70
CA VAL A 44 -4.29 24.96 -2.17
C VAL A 44 -4.78 26.27 -1.57
N THR A 45 -4.28 26.62 -0.39
CA THR A 45 -4.72 27.79 0.39
C THR A 45 -3.61 28.79 0.69
N PHE A 46 -2.36 28.32 0.76
CA PHE A 46 -1.18 29.03 1.22
C PHE A 46 0.06 28.63 0.41
N TYR A 47 -0.11 28.38 -0.90
CA TYR A 47 0.98 27.96 -1.78
C TYR A 47 2.19 28.92 -1.66
N PRO A 48 3.43 28.41 -1.48
CA PRO A 48 3.88 27.02 -1.57
C PRO A 48 3.94 26.24 -0.22
N PHE A 49 3.38 26.77 0.88
CA PHE A 49 3.53 26.23 2.23
C PHE A 49 2.35 25.41 2.74
N ASP A 50 1.42 25.02 1.86
CA ASP A 50 0.27 24.21 2.22
C ASP A 50 0.66 22.84 2.78
N LYS A 51 -0.08 22.38 3.79
CA LYS A 51 0.02 21.01 4.29
C LYS A 51 -1.01 20.13 3.59
N GLN A 52 -0.54 19.01 3.04
CA GLN A 52 -1.41 18.01 2.40
C GLN A 52 -1.52 16.76 3.27
N SER A 53 -2.73 16.19 3.36
CA SER A 53 -3.02 14.94 4.04
C SER A 53 -3.58 13.95 3.04
N CYS A 54 -2.83 12.90 2.74
CA CYS A 54 -3.23 11.86 1.78
C CYS A 54 -3.29 10.52 2.49
N GLU A 55 -4.45 9.87 2.41
CA GLU A 55 -4.72 8.61 3.09
C GLU A 55 -4.81 7.45 2.10
N MET A 56 -4.43 6.26 2.56
CA MET A 56 -4.57 5.02 1.82
C MET A 56 -5.26 3.98 2.69
N THR A 57 -6.29 3.35 2.13
CA THR A 57 -7.03 2.28 2.79
C THR A 57 -6.65 0.95 2.19
N PHE A 58 -6.17 0.04 3.02
CA PHE A 58 -5.84 -1.33 2.64
C PHE A 58 -6.92 -2.28 3.16
N GLY A 59 -7.42 -3.16 2.30
CA GLY A 59 -8.49 -4.08 2.65
C GLY A 59 -8.50 -5.33 1.78
N SER A 60 -9.21 -6.34 2.27
CA SER A 60 -9.55 -7.51 1.47
C SER A 60 -10.74 -7.19 0.59
N TRP A 61 -10.67 -7.63 -0.67
CA TRP A 61 -11.78 -7.48 -1.60
C TRP A 61 -12.86 -8.55 -1.40
N THR A 62 -12.45 -9.78 -1.06
CA THR A 62 -13.33 -10.96 -1.06
C THR A 62 -13.81 -11.39 0.32
N PHE A 63 -13.15 -10.92 1.38
CA PHE A 63 -13.44 -11.34 2.75
C PHE A 63 -13.70 -10.13 3.63
N ASP A 64 -14.78 -10.21 4.40
CA ASP A 64 -15.07 -9.26 5.46
C ASP A 64 -14.29 -9.59 6.75
N ASN A 65 -14.54 -8.81 7.81
CA ASN A 65 -13.88 -8.96 9.10
C ASN A 65 -14.29 -10.21 9.90
N ARG A 66 -15.31 -10.96 9.47
CA ARG A 66 -15.73 -12.20 10.13
C ARG A 66 -14.83 -13.36 9.72
N LEU A 67 -14.35 -13.32 8.47
CA LEU A 67 -13.51 -14.36 7.87
C LEU A 67 -12.03 -13.97 7.85
N LEU A 68 -11.71 -12.66 7.78
CA LEU A 68 -10.35 -12.17 7.71
C LEU A 68 -10.11 -11.01 8.68
N LYS A 69 -9.23 -11.23 9.66
CA LYS A 69 -8.75 -10.16 10.55
C LYS A 69 -7.42 -9.61 10.06
N MET A 70 -7.44 -8.37 9.56
CA MET A 70 -6.22 -7.64 9.20
C MET A 70 -5.69 -6.88 10.43
N VAL A 71 -4.38 -6.97 10.66
CA VAL A 71 -3.71 -6.29 11.77
C VAL A 71 -2.55 -5.47 11.22
N ARG A 72 -2.49 -4.18 11.56
CA ARG A 72 -1.38 -3.31 11.18
C ARG A 72 -0.12 -3.77 11.90
N LYS A 73 0.90 -4.13 11.13
CA LYS A 73 2.23 -4.39 11.69
C LYS A 73 2.88 -3.05 12.07
N SER A 74 3.12 -2.81 13.35
CA SER A 74 3.85 -1.64 13.82
C SER A 74 5.35 -1.92 13.79
N ASN A 75 6.02 -1.53 12.71
CA ASN A 75 7.47 -1.43 12.67
C ASN A 75 7.82 0.04 12.46
N LYS A 76 8.42 0.69 13.46
CA LYS A 76 9.00 2.02 13.27
C LYS A 76 10.22 1.86 12.36
N HIS A 77 10.10 2.25 11.10
CA HIS A 77 11.26 2.41 10.26
C HIS A 77 11.95 3.70 10.71
N SER A 78 13.02 3.59 11.50
CA SER A 78 13.90 4.71 11.79
C SER A 78 14.61 5.05 10.48
N GLN A 79 14.09 6.03 9.76
CA GLN A 79 14.78 6.61 8.61
C GLN A 79 15.94 7.44 9.15
N THR A 80 17.06 6.80 9.49
CA THR A 80 18.34 7.51 9.64
C THR A 80 18.77 7.92 8.23
N GLY A 81 18.41 9.13 7.82
CA GLY A 81 18.76 9.67 6.51
C GLY A 81 20.28 9.78 6.37
N TRP A 82 20.83 9.10 5.37
CA TRP A 82 22.19 9.31 4.87
C TRP A 82 22.12 10.24 3.64
N TRP A 83 21.86 11.52 3.88
CA TRP A 83 22.25 12.62 3.01
C TRP A 83 22.27 13.92 3.82
N SER A 84 23.45 14.50 3.95
CA SER A 84 23.69 15.93 4.18
C SER A 84 24.13 16.53 2.85
#